data_AF-A0AA35CLF7-F1
#
_entry.id   AF-A0AA35CLF7-F1
#
_cell.length_a   1.000
_cell.length_b   1.000
_cell.length_c   1.000
_cell.angle_alpha   90.00
_cell.angle_beta   90.00
_cell.angle_gamma   90.00
#
_symmetry.space_group_name_H-M   'P 1'
#
loop_
_entity.id
_entity.type
_entity.pdbx_description
1 polymer ?
#
loop_
_entity_poly.entity_id
_entity_poly.type
_entity_poly.pdbx_seq_one_letter_code
_entity_poly.pdbx_strand_id
1 'polypeptide(L)'
;MPARSFHPTVGSGAIPPLEILRVMRELDRDGLELVAIFNPHPATRACPSPTDIQNAHHPDSVYLILSLAGDEPDLRGYRIVDGQVHPVDVRVA
;
A
#
# COMPACT_ATOMS: atom_id res chain seq x y z
N MET A 1 21.46 2.67 -10.22
CA MET A 1 20.43 2.31 -11.21
C MET A 1 19.11 2.83 -10.65
N PRO A 2 18.28 3.62 -11.36
CA PRO A 2 16.98 3.99 -10.80
C PRO A 2 16.12 2.72 -10.79
N ALA A 3 15.79 2.22 -9.60
CA ALA A 3 14.81 1.16 -9.46
C ALA A 3 13.51 1.67 -10.11
N ARG A 4 13.03 0.97 -11.14
CA ARG A 4 11.69 1.22 -11.64
C ARG A 4 10.73 0.75 -10.55
N SER A 5 9.84 1.64 -10.13
CA SER A 5 8.85 1.36 -9.10
C SER A 5 7.62 0.73 -9.72
N PHE A 6 7.11 -0.36 -9.15
CA PHE A 6 5.80 -0.91 -9.49
C PHE A 6 4.86 -0.74 -8.29
N HIS A 7 3.64 -0.30 -8.58
CA HIS A 7 2.59 -0.04 -7.60
C HIS A 7 1.41 -0.99 -7.87
N PRO A 8 1.28 -2.12 -7.16
CA PRO A 8 0.08 -2.92 -7.24
C PRO A 8 -1.10 -2.09 -6.73
N THR A 9 -2.11 -1.88 -7.58
CA THR A 9 -3.37 -1.26 -7.20
C THR A 9 -4.30 -2.36 -6.72
N VAL A 10 -4.71 -2.30 -5.45
CA VAL A 10 -5.54 -3.34 -4.83
C VAL A 10 -6.85 -2.70 -4.39
N GLY A 11 -7.98 -3.29 -4.81
CA GLY A 11 -9.30 -2.93 -4.28
C GLY A 11 -9.51 -3.53 -2.88
N SER A 12 -10.50 -3.03 -2.12
CA SER A 12 -10.78 -3.31 -0.69
C SER A 12 -10.97 -4.78 -0.25
N GLY A 13 -10.64 -5.79 -1.06
CA GLY A 13 -10.72 -7.22 -0.74
C GLY A 13 -9.35 -7.87 -0.55
N ALA A 14 -9.32 -8.99 0.19
CA ALA A 14 -8.10 -9.77 0.37
C ALA A 14 -7.60 -10.32 -0.98
N ILE A 15 -6.33 -10.09 -1.30
CA ILE A 15 -5.70 -10.62 -2.51
C ILE A 15 -5.47 -12.13 -2.33
N PRO A 16 -5.88 -12.98 -3.28
CA PRO A 16 -5.54 -14.39 -3.25
C PRO A 16 -4.02 -14.61 -3.14
N PRO A 17 -3.53 -15.53 -2.29
CA PRO A 17 -2.09 -15.75 -2.10
C PRO A 17 -1.32 -16.06 -3.39
N LEU A 18 -1.95 -16.75 -4.35
CA LEU A 18 -1.35 -17.06 -5.65
C LEU A 18 -1.15 -15.81 -6.52
N GLU A 19 -1.99 -14.80 -6.36
CA GLU A 19 -1.86 -13.54 -7.09
C GLU A 19 -0.73 -12.68 -6.50
N ILE A 20 -0.59 -12.64 -5.17
CA ILE A 20 0.57 -12.02 -4.51
C ILE A 20 1.87 -12.66 -5.01
N LEU A 21 1.94 -14.00 -5.01
CA LEU A 21 3.12 -14.73 -5.47
C LEU A 21 3.44 -14.43 -6.95
N ARG A 22 2.40 -14.29 -7.79
CA ARG A 22 2.58 -13.93 -9.19
C ARG A 22 3.17 -12.53 -9.33
N VAL A 23 2.63 -11.52 -8.62
CA VAL A 23 3.14 -10.15 -8.65
C VAL A 23 4.60 -10.09 -8.17
N MET A 24 4.93 -10.76 -7.06
CA MET A 24 6.31 -10.77 -6.54
C MET A 24 7.30 -11.37 -7.56
N ARG A 25 6.92 -12.45 -8.27
CA ARG A 25 7.75 -13.01 -9.34
C ARG A 25 7.91 -12.09 -10.54
N GLU A 26 6.89 -11.31 -10.87
CA GLU A 26 6.95 -10.31 -11.95
C GLU A 26 7.92 -9.17 -11.57
N LEU A 27 7.86 -8.68 -10.31
CA LEU A 27 8.82 -7.70 -9.78
C LEU A 27 10.26 -8.21 -9.85
N ASP A 28 10.51 -9.42 -9.34
CA ASP A 28 11.83 -10.03 -9.33
C ASP A 28 12.38 -10.21 -10.75
N ARG A 29 11.54 -10.69 -11.68
CA ARG A 29 11.92 -10.89 -13.09
C ARG A 29 12.35 -9.58 -13.74
N ASP A 30 11.66 -8.50 -13.43
CA ASP A 30 11.87 -7.20 -14.05
C ASP A 30 12.89 -6.34 -13.28
N GLY A 31 13.45 -6.85 -12.18
CA GLY A 31 14.41 -6.13 -11.32
C GLY A 31 13.79 -4.92 -10.62
N LEU A 32 12.52 -5.03 -10.24
CA LEU A 32 11.72 -3.97 -9.62
C LEU A 32 11.55 -4.23 -8.12
N GLU A 33 11.31 -3.16 -7.37
CA GLU A 33 11.06 -3.22 -5.94
C GLU A 33 9.60 -2.87 -5.62
N LEU A 34 9.03 -3.54 -4.62
CA LEU A 34 7.72 -3.18 -4.07
C LEU A 34 7.86 -1.94 -3.17
N VAL A 35 7.66 -0.76 -3.74
CA VAL A 35 7.82 0.50 -2.99
C VAL A 35 6.55 0.93 -2.26
N ALA A 36 5.37 0.52 -2.74
CA ALA A 36 4.11 0.88 -2.10
C ALA A 36 2.99 -0.14 -2.34
N ILE A 37 2.06 -0.21 -1.39
CA ILE A 37 0.84 -1.01 -1.43
C ILE A 37 -0.34 -0.05 -1.31
N PHE A 38 -1.28 -0.09 -2.26
CA PHE A 38 -2.46 0.77 -2.25
C PHE A 38 -3.67 0.07 -1.62
N ASN A 39 -4.31 0.69 -0.63
CA ASN A 39 -5.46 0.16 0.07
C ASN A 39 -6.58 1.22 0.19
N PRO A 40 -7.65 1.15 -0.62
CA PRO A 40 -8.72 2.12 -0.61
C PRO A 40 -9.64 1.92 0.60
N HIS A 41 -10.06 3.03 1.20
CA HIS A 41 -11.01 3.13 2.31
C HIS A 41 -12.25 3.91 1.84
N PRO A 42 -13.21 3.28 1.12
CA PRO A 42 -14.27 4.02 0.45
C PRO A 42 -15.21 4.78 1.41
N ALA A 43 -15.37 4.29 2.64
CA ALA A 43 -16.32 4.80 3.62
C ALA A 43 -15.68 5.20 4.96
N THR A 44 -14.34 5.13 5.08
CA THR A 44 -13.63 5.44 6.31
C THR A 44 -12.45 6.38 6.04
N ARG A 45 -11.96 7.04 7.09
CA ARG A 45 -10.81 7.95 7.03
C ARG A 45 -9.57 7.28 6.41
N ALA A 46 -8.70 8.10 5.82
CA ALA A 46 -7.43 7.67 5.24
C ALA A 46 -6.40 7.36 6.33
N CYS A 47 -6.64 6.32 7.12
CA CYS A 47 -5.77 5.88 8.21
C CYS A 47 -5.83 4.36 8.32
N PRO A 48 -4.72 3.66 8.59
CA PRO A 48 -4.72 2.19 8.66
C PRO A 48 -5.76 1.68 9.67
N SER A 49 -6.58 0.72 9.23
CA SER A 49 -7.45 -0.05 10.10
C SER A 49 -6.63 -1.07 10.91
N PRO A 50 -7.20 -1.64 11.99
CA PRO A 50 -6.54 -2.73 12.72
C PRO A 50 -6.18 -3.92 11.82
N THR A 51 -7.01 -4.23 10.83
CA THR A 51 -6.75 -5.30 9.86
C THR A 51 -5.58 -4.96 8.94
N ASP A 52 -5.47 -3.71 8.49
CA ASP A 52 -4.34 -3.28 7.66
C ASP A 52 -3.02 -3.40 8.42
N ILE A 53 -3.01 -3.00 9.70
CA ILE A 53 -1.83 -3.11 10.57
C ILE A 53 -1.45 -4.58 10.77
N GLN A 54 -2.43 -5.45 10.98
CA GLN A 54 -2.20 -6.89 11.21
C GLN A 54 -1.67 -7.61 9.95
N ASN A 55 -2.07 -7.14 8.77
CA ASN A 55 -1.65 -7.69 7.47
C ASN A 55 -0.44 -6.96 6.86
N ALA A 56 0.16 -6.02 7.57
CA ALA A 56 1.31 -5.24 7.09
C ALA A 56 2.61 -6.05 7.19
N HIS A 57 2.87 -6.91 6.21
CA HIS A 57 4.06 -7.78 6.17
C HIS A 57 5.25 -7.23 5.38
N HIS A 58 5.11 -6.02 4.81
CA HIS A 58 6.14 -5.35 4.04
C HIS A 58 6.59 -4.06 4.75
N PRO A 59 7.58 -4.12 5.65
CA PRO A 59 7.98 -2.98 6.48
C PRO A 59 8.70 -1.87 5.70
N ASP A 60 9.31 -2.21 4.56
CA ASP A 60 10.03 -1.27 3.69
C ASP A 60 9.12 -0.55 2.70
N SER A 61 7.86 -1.02 2.55
CA SER A 61 6.89 -0.44 1.61
C SER A 61 6.03 0.65 2.27
N VAL A 62 5.58 1.61 1.47
CA VAL A 62 4.59 2.61 1.87
C VAL A 62 3.18 2.08 1.64
N TYR A 63 2.34 2.09 2.67
CA TYR A 63 0.91 1.81 2.58
C TYR A 63 0.19 3.11 2.24
N LEU A 64 -0.30 3.20 1.01
CA LEU A 64 -1.10 4.32 0.51
C LEU A 64 -2.57 4.04 0.79
N ILE A 65 -3.22 4.92 1.53
CA ILE A 65 -4.63 4.80 1.87
C ILE A 65 -5.39 5.97 1.25
N LEU A 66 -6.32 5.64 0.35
CA LEU A 66 -7.23 6.60 -0.26
C LEU A 66 -8.61 6.51 0.38
N SER A 67 -9.01 7.55 1.11
CA SER A 67 -10.36 7.69 1.63
C SER A 67 -11.26 8.41 0.65
N LEU A 68 -12.48 7.89 0.46
CA LEU A 68 -13.56 8.54 -0.29
C LEU A 68 -14.74 8.95 0.61
N ALA A 69 -14.55 8.93 1.93
CA ALA A 69 -15.61 9.17 2.91
C ALA A 69 -15.97 10.65 3.09
N GLY A 70 -15.12 11.57 2.62
CA GLY A 70 -15.33 13.01 2.70
C GLY A 70 -15.76 13.62 1.36
N ASP A 71 -15.90 14.94 1.33
CA ASP A 71 -16.28 15.68 0.12
C ASP A 71 -15.23 15.58 -1.00
N GLU A 72 -13.96 15.38 -0.63
CA GLU A 72 -12.83 15.21 -1.54
C GLU A 72 -12.04 13.93 -1.21
N PRO A 73 -11.38 13.29 -2.20
CA PRO A 73 -10.49 12.16 -1.95
C PRO A 73 -9.29 12.56 -1.06
N ASP A 74 -9.09 11.84 0.05
CA ASP A 74 -7.96 12.05 0.98
C ASP A 74 -6.96 10.90 0.80
N LEU A 75 -5.77 11.18 0.25
CA LEU A 75 -4.69 10.20 0.07
C LEU A 75 -3.60 10.42 1.11
N ARG A 76 -3.28 9.38 1.88
CA ARG A 76 -2.21 9.41 2.88
C ARG A 76 -1.27 8.22 2.76
N GLY A 77 -0.01 8.43 3.12
CA GLY A 77 1.01 7.39 3.16
C GLY A 77 1.39 7.02 4.59
N TYR A 78 1.63 5.74 4.81
CA TYR A 78 2.07 5.19 6.08
C TYR A 78 3.17 4.15 5.88
N ARG A 79 4.14 4.10 6.80
CA ARG A 79 5.02 2.95 6.98
C ARG A 79 4.59 2.22 8.25
N ILE A 80 4.43 0.90 8.17
CA ILE A 80 3.95 0.09 9.28
C ILE A 80 5.05 -0.93 9.62
N VAL A 81 5.61 -0.82 10.83
CA VAL A 81 6.74 -1.65 11.29
C VAL A 81 6.41 -2.15 12.69
N ASP A 82 6.44 -3.47 12.91
CA ASP A 82 6.13 -4.09 14.21
C ASP A 82 4.80 -3.61 14.82
N GLY A 83 3.79 -3.42 13.98
CA GLY A 83 2.47 -2.90 14.36
C GLY A 83 2.42 -1.40 14.66
N GLN A 84 3.53 -0.69 14.55
CA GLN A 84 3.61 0.76 14.74
C GLN A 84 3.36 1.50 13.41
N VAL A 85 2.49 2.51 13.46
CA VAL A 85 2.10 3.31 12.30
C VAL A 85 2.88 4.61 12.27
N HIS A 86 3.62 4.84 11.19
CA HIS A 86 4.41 6.04 10.96
C HIS A 86 3.90 6.77 9.71
N PRO A 87 3.32 7.97 9.82
CA PRO A 87 2.97 8.76 8.65
C PRO A 87 4.19 9.08 7.79
N VAL A 88 4.02 9.10 6.47
CA VAL A 88 5.03 9.56 5.52
C VAL A 88 4.42 10.59 4.57
N ASP A 89 5.21 11.58 4.18
CA ASP A 89 4.78 12.59 3.23
C ASP A 89 4.59 11.96 1.83
N VAL A 90 3.43 12.24 1.22
CA VAL A 90 3.13 11.87 -0.16
C VAL A 90 2.96 13.14 -0.97
N ARG A 91 3.66 13.23 -2.10
CA ARG A 91 3.57 14.36 -3.03
C ARG A 91 3.16 13.85 -4.39
N VAL A 92 2.14 14.46 -4.96
CA VAL A 92 1.70 14.26 -6.35
C VAL A 92 2.23 15.44 -7.14
N ALA A 93 2.96 15.15 -8.23
CA ALA A 93 3.61 16.14 -9.09
C ALA A 93 2.96 16.17 -10.47
#